data_AF-A0A497RJE0-F1
#
_entry.id   AF-A0A497RJE0-F1
#
_cell.length_a   1.000
_cell.length_b   1.000
_cell.length_c   1.000
_cell.angle_alpha   90.00
_cell.angle_beta   90.00
_cell.angle_gamma   90.00
#
_symmetry.space_group_name_H-M   'P 1'
#
loop_
_entity.id
_entity.type
_entity.pdbx_description
1 polymer ?
#
loop_
_entity_poly.entity_id
_entity_poly.type
_entity_poly.pdbx_seq_one_letter_code
_entity_poly.pdbx_strand_id
1 'polypeptide(L)'
;MKVSVILPTYNEAERIENTVNVVKRYLDDLGYDYEIIIAEDGSTDGTDEIARRLSENDSRIVHIHSDERLGRGKALTNAIKHAKGEIVAYIDVDLSTDIKHLKELFNSILEGYDVATGSRLIEGSETERPLKRDLASKVYNFLVRILLGSKLRDHQCGFKAFRRSSILPLLDKVRDNHWFWDTEILVLAQKEGLKVREFPVRWKQSEHTKVKLTKDVIYMFSQIVRMWMEQEKSKKFLISSIAISVFILVSLAYFSGFGLKDLMMVNPNLIVVSCLLYSSTFLIRGLRFEYILNKIGFKTSSIFSSEGVAISQMVNVVTPARIGDVVRAYVFKLREIPISSCISGLAVERIFDLFAVISLSLISICVLGGKTYLKTVLYATLIMFLILATIFMLSRMKNIIGKMSSEVKTALNRGFPVLILLSLLNWMMDVVTCYIISLPFNVNMFVVMLGVSIANIVKAFPITPGGIGTYEVAMTGTFVAFGLNPSNSFTIALIDHAIKNTVTLVVGYLSLAHLNVRMRDLT
;
A
#
# COMPACT_ATOMS: atom_id res chain seq x y z
N MET A 1 20.04 5.63 -39.84
CA MET A 1 19.90 5.13 -38.47
C MET A 1 18.72 4.19 -38.45
N LYS A 2 18.90 2.97 -37.96
CA LYS A 2 17.85 1.94 -37.96
C LYS A 2 16.99 2.04 -36.70
N VAL A 3 15.68 1.93 -36.82
CA VAL A 3 14.73 1.91 -35.70
C VAL A 3 14.02 0.55 -35.59
N SER A 4 13.79 0.06 -34.38
CA SER A 4 12.97 -1.13 -34.16
C SER A 4 11.70 -0.72 -33.42
N VAL A 5 10.53 -1.02 -33.98
CA VAL A 5 9.23 -0.78 -33.34
C VAL A 5 8.64 -2.10 -32.89
N ILE A 6 8.52 -2.29 -31.59
CA ILE A 6 8.01 -3.51 -30.96
C ILE A 6 6.51 -3.37 -30.69
N LEU A 7 5.77 -4.40 -31.06
CA LEU A 7 4.33 -4.56 -30.81
C LEU A 7 4.13 -5.74 -29.84
N PRO A 8 4.04 -5.50 -28.52
CA PRO A 8 3.76 -6.56 -27.55
C PRO A 8 2.33 -7.06 -27.73
N THR A 9 2.18 -8.34 -28.07
CA THR A 9 0.93 -8.89 -28.58
C THR A 9 0.52 -10.14 -27.82
N TYR A 10 -0.72 -10.18 -27.34
CA TYR A 10 -1.32 -11.37 -26.71
C TYR A 10 -2.82 -11.37 -26.99
N ASN A 11 -3.30 -12.33 -27.76
CA ASN A 11 -4.68 -12.43 -28.21
C ASN A 11 -5.23 -11.15 -28.89
N GLU A 12 -4.54 -10.66 -29.92
CA GLU A 12 -4.90 -9.46 -30.68
C GLU A 12 -5.22 -9.78 -32.15
N ALA A 13 -5.77 -10.96 -32.46
CA ALA A 13 -5.98 -11.42 -33.84
C ALA A 13 -6.82 -10.41 -34.66
N GLU A 14 -7.78 -9.75 -34.02
CA GLU A 14 -8.65 -8.74 -34.65
C GLU A 14 -7.93 -7.42 -35.00
N ARG A 15 -6.78 -7.12 -34.38
CA ARG A 15 -6.15 -5.78 -34.42
C ARG A 15 -4.74 -5.78 -34.98
N ILE A 16 -3.99 -6.88 -34.85
CA ILE A 16 -2.55 -6.90 -35.11
C ILE A 16 -2.21 -6.53 -36.56
N GLU A 17 -2.94 -7.07 -37.54
CA GLU A 17 -2.68 -6.78 -38.97
C GLU A 17 -2.91 -5.31 -39.32
N ASN A 18 -4.01 -4.73 -38.87
CA ASN A 18 -4.27 -3.29 -39.06
C ASN A 18 -3.19 -2.43 -38.38
N THR A 19 -2.78 -2.80 -37.17
CA THR A 19 -1.76 -2.08 -36.40
C THR A 19 -0.43 -2.06 -37.14
N VAL A 20 0.04 -3.23 -37.58
CA VAL A 20 1.25 -3.37 -38.38
C VAL A 20 1.17 -2.50 -39.65
N ASN A 21 0.04 -2.52 -40.35
CA ASN A 21 -0.15 -1.70 -41.56
C ASN A 21 -0.17 -0.19 -41.29
N VAL A 22 -0.69 0.26 -40.15
CA VAL A 22 -0.65 1.67 -39.74
C VAL A 22 0.77 2.09 -39.39
N VAL A 23 1.48 1.30 -38.59
CA VAL A 23 2.86 1.57 -38.17
C VAL A 23 3.79 1.58 -39.37
N LYS A 24 3.68 0.57 -40.25
CA LYS A 24 4.44 0.45 -41.50
C LYS A 24 4.30 1.69 -42.37
N ARG A 25 3.06 2.10 -42.70
CA ARG A 25 2.79 3.31 -43.48
C ARG A 25 3.40 4.55 -42.86
N TYR A 26 3.24 4.72 -41.54
CA TYR A 26 3.77 5.88 -40.85
C TYR A 26 5.31 5.91 -40.83
N LEU A 27 5.96 4.75 -40.70
CA LEU A 27 7.43 4.66 -40.77
C LEU A 27 7.96 4.89 -42.19
N ASP A 28 7.25 4.40 -43.20
CA ASP A 28 7.55 4.67 -44.62
C ASP A 28 7.48 6.18 -44.90
N ASP A 29 6.43 6.87 -44.43
CA ASP A 29 6.26 8.33 -44.58
C ASP A 29 7.36 9.15 -43.88
N LEU A 30 7.92 8.63 -42.78
CA LEU A 30 9.02 9.27 -42.06
C LEU A 30 10.40 9.00 -42.70
N GLY A 31 10.51 8.03 -43.60
CA GLY A 31 11.75 7.70 -44.30
C GLY A 31 12.83 7.02 -43.43
N TYR A 32 12.44 6.33 -42.36
CA TYR A 32 13.39 5.58 -41.52
C TYR A 32 13.73 4.22 -42.14
N ASP A 33 14.94 3.72 -41.91
CA ASP A 33 15.22 2.28 -41.99
C ASP A 33 14.68 1.63 -40.71
N TYR A 34 13.82 0.61 -40.84
CA TYR A 34 13.12 0.06 -39.70
C TYR A 34 12.90 -1.44 -39.76
N GLU A 35 12.62 -2.00 -38.59
CA GLU A 35 11.94 -3.29 -38.44
C GLU A 35 10.76 -3.15 -37.48
N ILE A 36 9.70 -3.90 -37.73
CA ILE A 36 8.55 -4.03 -36.83
C ILE A 36 8.64 -5.41 -36.21
N ILE A 37 8.76 -5.47 -34.88
CA ILE A 37 8.86 -6.73 -34.14
C ILE A 37 7.52 -7.02 -33.49
N ILE A 38 6.82 -8.04 -33.97
CA ILE A 38 5.64 -8.57 -33.31
C ILE A 38 6.13 -9.51 -32.20
N ALA A 39 6.06 -9.03 -30.96
CA ALA A 39 6.45 -9.77 -29.77
C ALA A 39 5.22 -10.51 -29.23
N GLU A 40 4.95 -11.66 -29.82
CA GLU A 40 3.83 -12.54 -29.52
C GLU A 40 4.13 -13.34 -28.23
N ASP A 41 3.14 -13.45 -27.33
CA ASP A 41 3.28 -13.95 -25.95
C ASP A 41 2.34 -15.14 -25.65
N GLY A 42 2.36 -16.19 -26.49
CA GLY A 42 1.60 -17.43 -26.27
C GLY A 42 0.10 -17.28 -26.48
N SER A 43 -0.29 -16.61 -27.55
CA SER A 43 -1.68 -16.36 -27.95
C SER A 43 -2.39 -17.65 -28.35
N THR A 44 -3.71 -17.62 -28.25
CA THR A 44 -4.58 -18.78 -28.50
C THR A 44 -5.77 -18.45 -29.42
N ASP A 45 -5.73 -17.29 -30.07
CA ASP A 45 -6.86 -16.71 -30.83
C ASP A 45 -6.58 -16.53 -32.33
N GLY A 46 -5.45 -17.03 -32.83
CA GLY A 46 -5.04 -16.84 -34.23
C GLY A 46 -3.97 -15.76 -34.45
N THR A 47 -3.55 -15.07 -33.37
CA THR A 47 -2.58 -13.96 -33.46
C THR A 47 -1.23 -14.40 -34.04
N ASP A 48 -0.73 -15.57 -33.64
CA ASP A 48 0.58 -16.08 -34.05
C ASP A 48 0.60 -16.45 -35.55
N GLU A 49 -0.48 -17.01 -36.10
CA GLU A 49 -0.54 -17.32 -37.53
C GLU A 49 -0.59 -16.04 -38.37
N ILE A 50 -1.32 -15.02 -37.91
CA ILE A 50 -1.34 -13.71 -38.56
C ILE A 50 0.05 -13.07 -38.50
N ALA A 51 0.70 -13.08 -37.34
CA ALA A 51 2.04 -12.52 -37.16
C ALA A 51 3.07 -13.23 -38.06
N ARG A 52 3.03 -14.57 -38.13
CA ARG A 52 3.87 -15.37 -39.02
C ARG A 52 3.66 -14.98 -40.49
N ARG A 53 2.40 -14.96 -40.95
CA ARG A 53 2.06 -14.57 -42.33
C ARG A 53 2.58 -13.17 -42.68
N LEU A 54 2.47 -12.22 -41.77
CA LEU A 54 2.98 -10.86 -41.98
C LEU A 54 4.51 -10.84 -42.10
N SER A 55 5.23 -11.61 -41.28
CA SER A 55 6.69 -11.71 -41.35
C SER A 55 7.21 -12.43 -42.61
N GLU A 56 6.47 -13.41 -43.13
CA GLU A 56 6.81 -14.11 -44.37
C GLU A 56 6.65 -13.19 -45.60
N ASN A 57 5.69 -12.26 -45.54
CA ASN A 57 5.36 -11.36 -46.66
C ASN A 57 6.21 -10.09 -46.70
N ASP A 58 6.84 -9.67 -45.60
CA ASP A 58 7.69 -8.47 -45.55
C ASP A 58 8.87 -8.71 -44.61
N SER A 59 10.09 -8.67 -45.15
CA SER A 59 11.32 -8.93 -44.41
C SER A 59 11.65 -7.89 -43.33
N ARG A 60 10.93 -6.75 -43.32
CA ARG A 60 11.01 -5.73 -42.25
C ARG A 60 10.14 -6.11 -41.05
N ILE A 61 9.26 -7.10 -41.17
CA ILE A 61 8.41 -7.58 -40.08
C ILE A 61 9.05 -8.84 -39.48
N VAL A 62 9.29 -8.82 -38.19
CA VAL A 62 9.90 -9.92 -37.44
C VAL A 62 8.88 -10.46 -36.46
N HIS A 63 8.58 -11.75 -36.55
CA HIS A 63 7.74 -12.44 -35.58
C HIS A 63 8.62 -13.12 -34.51
N ILE A 64 8.42 -12.75 -33.24
CA ILE A 64 9.00 -13.45 -32.09
C ILE A 64 7.84 -14.15 -31.38
N HIS A 65 7.86 -15.47 -31.39
CA HIS A 65 6.83 -16.33 -30.80
C HIS A 65 7.28 -16.88 -29.45
N SER A 66 6.31 -17.17 -28.59
CA SER A 66 6.49 -17.95 -27.36
C SER A 66 5.41 -19.03 -27.28
N ASP A 67 5.81 -20.27 -26.99
CA ASP A 67 4.86 -21.39 -26.88
C ASP A 67 3.90 -21.23 -25.66
N GLU A 68 4.37 -20.53 -24.62
CA GLU A 68 3.62 -20.25 -23.40
C GLU A 68 3.56 -18.75 -23.12
N ARG A 69 2.56 -18.34 -22.33
CA ARG A 69 2.41 -16.95 -21.89
C ARG A 69 3.45 -16.57 -20.83
N LEU A 70 4.45 -15.79 -21.23
CA LEU A 70 5.55 -15.30 -20.40
C LEU A 70 5.17 -14.08 -19.57
N GLY A 71 4.30 -13.23 -20.12
CA GLY A 71 3.94 -11.93 -19.59
C GLY A 71 4.60 -10.77 -20.35
N ARG A 72 3.87 -9.65 -20.47
CA ARG A 72 4.23 -8.48 -21.29
C ARG A 72 5.66 -7.97 -21.06
N GLY A 73 6.10 -7.88 -19.81
CA GLY A 73 7.45 -7.39 -19.49
C GLY A 73 8.55 -8.33 -19.98
N LYS A 74 8.34 -9.65 -19.90
CA LYS A 74 9.28 -10.64 -20.41
C LYS A 74 9.29 -10.66 -21.94
N ALA A 75 8.13 -10.60 -22.58
CA ALA A 75 8.00 -10.49 -24.03
C ALA A 75 8.72 -9.23 -24.56
N LEU A 76 8.50 -8.07 -23.93
CA LEU A 76 9.21 -6.83 -24.26
C LEU A 76 10.73 -6.97 -24.06
N THR A 77 11.17 -7.55 -22.95
CA THR A 77 12.60 -7.76 -22.66
C THR A 77 13.26 -8.62 -23.75
N ASN A 78 12.62 -9.72 -24.13
CA ASN A 78 13.11 -10.59 -25.19
C ASN A 78 13.16 -9.84 -26.53
N ALA A 79 12.10 -9.11 -26.89
CA ALA A 79 12.04 -8.36 -28.13
C ALA A 79 13.10 -7.23 -28.22
N ILE A 80 13.35 -6.49 -27.13
CA ILE A 80 14.39 -5.46 -27.09
C ILE A 80 15.78 -6.08 -27.26
N LYS A 81 16.04 -7.27 -26.68
CA LYS A 81 17.32 -7.98 -26.88
C LYS A 81 17.53 -8.42 -28.34
N HIS A 82 16.46 -8.83 -29.02
CA HIS A 82 16.50 -9.24 -30.44
C HIS A 82 16.53 -8.06 -31.42
N ALA A 83 16.05 -6.89 -31.02
CA ALA A 83 16.02 -5.69 -31.84
C ALA A 83 17.43 -5.31 -32.36
N LYS A 84 17.48 -4.88 -33.62
CA LYS A 84 18.69 -4.50 -34.36
C LYS A 84 18.83 -2.97 -34.52
N GLY A 85 17.77 -2.21 -34.27
CA GLY A 85 17.76 -0.76 -34.37
C GLY A 85 18.55 -0.08 -33.25
N GLU A 86 19.14 1.07 -33.56
CA GLU A 86 19.83 1.92 -32.57
C GLU A 86 18.83 2.58 -31.61
N ILE A 87 17.63 2.88 -32.12
CA ILE A 87 16.47 3.27 -31.32
C ILE A 87 15.51 2.09 -31.30
N VAL A 88 15.09 1.70 -30.10
CA VAL A 88 14.05 0.69 -29.90
C VAL A 88 12.85 1.37 -29.26
N ALA A 89 11.72 1.35 -29.95
CA ALA A 89 10.45 1.79 -29.40
C ALA A 89 9.51 0.61 -29.21
N TYR A 90 8.60 0.72 -28.26
CA TYR A 90 7.41 -0.13 -28.26
C TYR A 90 6.16 0.74 -28.12
N ILE A 91 5.09 0.29 -28.75
CA ILE A 91 3.78 0.93 -28.69
C ILE A 91 2.70 -0.14 -28.47
N ASP A 92 1.62 0.21 -27.77
CA ASP A 92 0.48 -0.71 -27.58
C ASP A 92 -0.22 -1.03 -28.91
N VAL A 93 -0.61 -2.30 -29.08
CA VAL A 93 -1.25 -2.82 -30.31
C VAL A 93 -2.63 -2.21 -30.54
N ASP A 94 -3.27 -1.68 -29.50
CA ASP A 94 -4.59 -1.05 -29.65
C ASP A 94 -4.53 0.39 -30.21
N LEU A 95 -3.32 0.92 -30.48
CA LEU A 95 -3.07 2.27 -30.95
C LEU A 95 -3.78 3.35 -30.11
N SER A 96 -3.92 3.12 -28.79
CA SER A 96 -4.52 4.09 -27.88
C SER A 96 -3.79 5.43 -27.88
N THR A 97 -2.48 5.43 -28.12
CA THR A 97 -1.69 6.65 -28.31
C THR A 97 -1.64 7.00 -29.79
N ASP A 98 -1.90 8.25 -30.16
CA ASP A 98 -1.84 8.70 -31.55
C ASP A 98 -0.45 8.43 -32.15
N ILE A 99 -0.41 7.68 -33.24
CA ILE A 99 0.82 7.27 -33.93
C ILE A 99 1.68 8.47 -34.35
N LYS A 100 1.09 9.65 -34.51
CA LYS A 100 1.81 10.89 -34.83
C LYS A 100 2.87 11.26 -33.80
N HIS A 101 2.73 10.80 -32.55
CA HIS A 101 3.73 11.00 -31.50
C HIS A 101 4.97 10.11 -31.65
N LEU A 102 4.97 9.12 -32.55
CA LEU A 102 6.11 8.23 -32.75
C LEU A 102 7.34 9.00 -33.27
N LYS A 103 7.13 10.04 -34.09
CA LYS A 103 8.20 10.97 -34.49
C LYS A 103 8.84 11.66 -33.28
N GLU A 104 8.04 12.08 -32.30
CA GLU A 104 8.52 12.74 -31.08
C GLU A 104 9.31 11.78 -30.18
N LEU A 105 8.92 10.50 -30.09
CA LEU A 105 9.71 9.47 -29.43
C LEU A 105 11.12 9.36 -30.03
N PHE A 106 11.21 9.23 -31.35
CA PHE A 106 12.50 9.08 -32.03
C PHE A 106 13.36 10.34 -31.92
N ASN A 107 12.76 11.51 -32.14
CA ASN A 107 13.44 12.80 -32.01
C ASN A 107 14.00 12.99 -30.60
N SER A 108 13.26 12.59 -29.57
CA SER A 108 13.75 12.68 -28.18
C SER A 108 15.05 11.88 -27.99
N ILE A 109 15.15 10.67 -28.56
CA ILE A 109 16.39 9.89 -28.46
C ILE A 109 17.52 10.53 -29.28
N LEU A 110 17.21 11.06 -30.47
CA LEU A 110 18.14 11.79 -31.33
C LEU A 110 18.69 13.06 -30.66
N GLU A 111 17.86 13.77 -29.89
CA GLU A 111 18.22 14.96 -29.09
C GLU A 111 19.14 14.63 -27.90
N GLY A 112 19.48 13.34 -27.70
CA GLY A 112 20.44 12.91 -26.69
C GLY A 112 19.83 12.42 -25.39
N TYR A 113 18.52 12.16 -25.36
CA TYR A 113 17.92 11.39 -24.26
C TYR A 113 18.18 9.89 -24.45
N ASP A 114 18.27 9.17 -23.33
CA ASP A 114 18.44 7.72 -23.31
C ASP A 114 17.10 7.00 -23.37
N VAL A 115 16.06 7.61 -22.80
CA VAL A 115 14.70 7.09 -22.74
C VAL A 115 13.72 8.22 -23.02
N ALA A 116 12.69 7.93 -23.80
CA ALA A 116 11.57 8.83 -24.05
C ALA A 116 10.25 8.09 -23.79
N THR A 117 9.29 8.74 -23.16
CA THR A 117 7.96 8.18 -22.89
C THR A 117 6.88 9.23 -23.12
N GLY A 118 5.79 8.80 -23.75
CA GLY A 118 4.56 9.58 -23.75
C GLY A 118 3.98 9.66 -22.34
N SER A 119 3.19 10.71 -22.08
CA SER A 119 2.52 10.93 -20.80
C SER A 119 1.10 11.39 -20.98
N ARG A 120 0.21 10.76 -20.20
CA ARG A 120 -1.22 11.07 -20.12
C ARG A 120 -1.54 12.02 -18.96
N LEU A 121 -0.54 12.41 -18.18
CA LEU A 121 -0.72 13.06 -16.86
C LEU A 121 0.00 14.41 -16.72
N ILE A 122 0.65 14.89 -17.78
CA ILE A 122 1.32 16.19 -17.80
C ILE A 122 0.44 17.23 -18.51
N GLU A 123 0.84 18.50 -18.41
CA GLU A 123 0.17 19.58 -19.12
C GLU A 123 0.32 19.41 -20.63
N GLY A 124 -0.77 19.65 -21.37
CA GLY A 124 -0.83 19.43 -22.82
C GLY A 124 -1.30 18.02 -23.24
N SER A 125 -1.42 17.07 -22.31
CA SER A 125 -1.97 15.74 -22.62
C SER A 125 -3.47 15.79 -22.86
N GLU A 126 -3.94 15.15 -23.92
CA GLU A 126 -5.37 15.01 -24.24
C GLU A 126 -5.79 13.56 -23.98
N THR A 127 -6.68 13.32 -23.02
CA THR A 127 -7.06 11.94 -22.64
C THR A 127 -8.57 11.73 -22.63
N GLU A 128 -9.05 10.73 -23.39
CA GLU A 128 -10.44 10.27 -23.33
C GLU A 128 -10.51 8.96 -22.52
N ARG A 129 -10.85 9.07 -21.22
CA ARG A 129 -10.96 7.89 -20.33
C ARG A 129 -11.91 8.08 -19.14
N PRO A 130 -12.43 6.99 -18.54
CA PRO A 130 -13.27 7.08 -17.35
C PRO A 130 -12.54 7.70 -16.14
N LEU A 131 -13.21 8.59 -15.42
CA LEU A 131 -12.66 9.29 -14.24
C LEU A 131 -12.07 8.36 -13.16
N LYS A 132 -12.65 7.16 -12.99
CA LYS A 132 -12.14 6.17 -12.02
C LYS A 132 -10.71 5.70 -12.37
N ARG A 133 -10.42 5.49 -13.66
CA ARG A 133 -9.10 5.11 -14.15
C ARG A 133 -8.11 6.26 -14.02
N ASP A 134 -8.58 7.48 -14.28
CA ASP A 134 -7.77 8.68 -14.13
C ASP A 134 -7.25 8.87 -12.70
N LEU A 135 -8.14 8.78 -11.71
CA LEU A 135 -7.75 8.91 -10.32
C LEU A 135 -6.82 7.76 -9.86
N ALA A 136 -7.12 6.51 -10.22
CA ALA A 136 -6.27 5.38 -9.90
C ALA A 136 -4.85 5.55 -10.46
N SER A 137 -4.73 6.01 -11.71
CA SER A 137 -3.45 6.29 -12.36
C SER A 137 -2.70 7.45 -11.68
N LYS A 138 -3.40 8.53 -11.29
CA LYS A 138 -2.80 9.66 -10.55
C LYS A 138 -2.27 9.23 -9.18
N VAL A 139 -3.05 8.46 -8.42
CA VAL A 139 -2.62 7.93 -7.11
C VAL A 139 -1.42 7.00 -7.26
N TYR A 140 -1.48 6.07 -8.22
CA TYR A 140 -0.38 5.17 -8.53
C TYR A 140 0.92 5.94 -8.83
N ASN A 141 0.87 6.87 -9.78
CA ASN A 141 2.05 7.64 -10.16
C ASN A 141 2.55 8.55 -9.03
N PHE A 142 1.65 9.11 -8.21
CA PHE A 142 2.05 9.85 -7.02
C PHE A 142 2.84 8.97 -6.04
N LEU A 143 2.39 7.74 -5.79
CA LEU A 143 3.10 6.79 -4.91
C LEU A 143 4.47 6.41 -5.48
N VAL A 144 4.56 6.14 -6.79
CA VAL A 144 5.85 5.87 -7.46
C VAL A 144 6.82 7.03 -7.27
N ARG A 145 6.36 8.28 -7.44
CA ARG A 145 7.21 9.47 -7.29
C ARG A 145 7.71 9.64 -5.86
N ILE A 146 6.82 9.50 -4.87
CA ILE A 146 7.18 9.71 -3.45
C ILE A 146 8.03 8.56 -2.91
N LEU A 147 7.65 7.31 -3.17
CA LEU A 147 8.33 6.13 -2.61
C LEU A 147 9.57 5.76 -3.42
N LEU A 148 9.52 5.81 -4.75
CA LEU A 148 10.63 5.38 -5.61
C LEU A 148 11.52 6.54 -6.07
N GLY A 149 11.18 7.78 -5.72
CA GLY A 149 11.97 8.97 -6.03
C GLY A 149 11.94 9.35 -7.52
N SER A 150 10.97 8.85 -8.28
CA SER A 150 10.84 9.19 -9.70
C SER A 150 10.41 10.65 -9.91
N LYS A 151 10.99 11.28 -10.95
CA LYS A 151 10.61 12.61 -11.42
C LYS A 151 9.48 12.61 -12.46
N LEU A 152 9.15 11.45 -13.04
CA LEU A 152 8.14 11.33 -14.11
C LEU A 152 6.72 11.37 -13.55
N ARG A 153 5.75 11.81 -14.35
CA ARG A 153 4.33 11.85 -13.96
C ARG A 153 3.52 10.66 -14.44
N ASP A 154 3.92 9.98 -15.51
CA ASP A 154 3.23 8.80 -16.04
C ASP A 154 4.20 7.65 -16.38
N HIS A 155 4.19 6.63 -15.52
CA HIS A 155 5.03 5.45 -15.67
C HIS A 155 4.37 4.35 -16.51
N GLN A 156 3.06 4.41 -16.71
CA GLN A 156 2.26 3.31 -17.25
C GLN A 156 1.86 3.53 -18.72
N CYS A 157 2.36 4.58 -19.38
CA CYS A 157 2.02 4.85 -20.77
C CYS A 157 2.71 3.81 -21.68
N GLY A 158 1.97 3.00 -22.43
CA GLY A 158 2.52 1.99 -23.34
C GLY A 158 3.05 2.57 -24.65
N PHE A 159 3.85 3.63 -24.54
CA PHE A 159 4.40 4.38 -25.67
C PHE A 159 5.77 4.93 -25.29
N LYS A 160 6.82 4.14 -25.57
CA LYS A 160 8.18 4.43 -25.10
C LYS A 160 9.22 4.15 -26.19
N ALA A 161 10.32 4.89 -26.12
CA ALA A 161 11.50 4.67 -26.93
C ALA A 161 12.75 4.72 -26.08
N PHE A 162 13.75 3.97 -26.50
CA PHE A 162 14.98 3.75 -25.78
C PHE A 162 16.14 3.81 -26.77
N ARG A 163 17.23 4.44 -26.35
CA ARG A 163 18.54 4.20 -26.96
C ARG A 163 18.95 2.77 -26.62
N ARG A 164 19.15 1.92 -27.63
CA ARG A 164 19.39 0.48 -27.44
C ARG A 164 20.59 0.22 -26.52
N SER A 165 21.69 0.93 -26.73
CA SER A 165 22.90 0.79 -25.90
C SER A 165 22.67 1.14 -24.43
N SER A 166 21.77 2.08 -24.13
CA SER A 166 21.48 2.52 -22.76
C SER A 166 20.52 1.56 -22.04
N ILE A 167 19.59 0.94 -22.76
CA ILE A 167 18.56 0.08 -22.15
C ILE A 167 19.00 -1.36 -21.94
N LEU A 168 19.87 -1.92 -22.79
CA LEU A 168 20.30 -3.31 -22.70
C LEU A 168 20.87 -3.69 -21.31
N PRO A 169 21.76 -2.89 -20.68
CA PRO A 169 22.27 -3.21 -19.34
C PRO A 169 21.22 -3.14 -18.23
N LEU A 170 20.11 -2.41 -18.46
CA LEU A 170 19.02 -2.29 -17.50
C LEU A 170 18.09 -3.49 -17.53
N LEU A 171 17.95 -4.17 -18.68
CA LEU A 171 17.03 -5.29 -18.83
C LEU A 171 17.31 -6.42 -17.84
N ASP A 172 18.57 -6.65 -17.49
CA ASP A 172 18.97 -7.70 -16.54
C ASP A 172 18.73 -7.30 -15.07
N LYS A 173 18.48 -6.00 -14.81
CA LYS A 173 18.12 -5.48 -13.47
C LYS A 173 16.61 -5.47 -13.23
N VAL A 174 15.79 -5.50 -14.29
CA VAL A 174 14.33 -5.56 -14.17
C VAL A 174 13.91 -6.94 -13.66
N ARG A 175 13.07 -6.98 -12.63
CA ARG A 175 12.59 -8.23 -12.02
C ARG A 175 11.16 -8.56 -12.41
N ASP A 176 10.35 -7.55 -12.71
CA ASP A 176 8.96 -7.74 -13.09
C ASP A 176 8.81 -8.24 -14.53
N ASN A 177 8.11 -9.35 -14.71
CA ASN A 177 7.85 -9.93 -16.04
C ASN A 177 6.50 -9.47 -16.63
N HIS A 178 5.73 -8.63 -15.95
CA HIS A 178 4.36 -8.30 -16.34
C HIS A 178 4.12 -6.78 -16.44
N TRP A 179 3.08 -6.25 -15.81
CA TRP A 179 2.63 -4.86 -16.00
C TRP A 179 3.52 -3.82 -15.31
N PHE A 180 4.25 -4.22 -14.27
CA PHE A 180 5.06 -3.27 -13.51
C PHE A 180 6.42 -3.01 -14.17
N TRP A 181 6.82 -3.85 -15.15
CA TRP A 181 7.98 -3.66 -16.01
C TRP A 181 8.13 -2.21 -16.51
N ASP A 182 7.04 -1.59 -16.98
CA ASP A 182 7.03 -0.21 -17.48
C ASP A 182 7.49 0.81 -16.45
N THR A 183 7.09 0.60 -15.19
CA THR A 183 7.46 1.48 -14.08
C THR A 183 8.87 1.17 -13.63
N GLU A 184 9.20 -0.10 -13.47
CA GLU A 184 10.49 -0.56 -13.00
C GLU A 184 11.62 -0.08 -13.92
N ILE A 185 11.46 -0.23 -15.24
CA ILE A 185 12.49 0.18 -16.20
C ILE A 185 12.73 1.69 -16.18
N LEU A 186 11.67 2.51 -16.05
CA LEU A 186 11.79 3.96 -15.96
C LEU A 186 12.46 4.42 -14.66
N VAL A 187 12.08 3.81 -13.54
CA VAL A 187 12.68 4.10 -12.23
C VAL A 187 14.16 3.70 -12.21
N LEU A 188 14.50 2.52 -12.76
CA LEU A 188 15.88 2.07 -12.86
C LEU A 188 16.70 2.96 -13.79
N ALA A 189 16.16 3.37 -14.94
CA ALA A 189 16.81 4.32 -15.83
C ALA A 189 17.20 5.62 -15.10
N GLN A 190 16.28 6.21 -14.33
CA GLN A 190 16.56 7.42 -13.56
C GLN A 190 17.60 7.18 -12.44
N LYS A 191 17.59 6.00 -11.81
CA LYS A 191 18.55 5.63 -10.76
C LYS A 191 19.96 5.41 -11.30
N GLU A 192 20.10 4.89 -12.50
CA GLU A 192 21.39 4.76 -13.20
C GLU A 192 21.84 6.08 -13.86
N GLY A 193 21.10 7.18 -13.64
CA GLY A 193 21.47 8.50 -14.15
C GLY A 193 21.16 8.73 -15.63
N LEU A 194 20.38 7.86 -16.27
CA LEU A 194 19.96 8.03 -17.66
C LEU A 194 19.05 9.23 -17.83
N LYS A 195 19.18 9.92 -18.98
CA LYS A 195 18.32 11.05 -19.33
C LYS A 195 16.98 10.56 -19.85
N VAL A 196 15.92 10.77 -19.07
CA VAL A 196 14.56 10.39 -19.43
C VAL A 196 13.73 11.61 -19.82
N ARG A 197 13.14 11.60 -21.01
CA ARG A 197 12.19 12.60 -21.50
C ARG A 197 10.75 12.11 -21.36
N GLU A 198 9.90 12.96 -20.79
CA GLU A 198 8.45 12.77 -20.71
C GLU A 198 7.78 13.90 -21.50
N PHE A 199 6.84 13.57 -22.39
CA PHE A 199 6.14 14.55 -23.22
C PHE A 199 4.63 14.24 -23.33
N PRO A 200 3.77 15.24 -23.60
CA PRO A 200 2.33 15.05 -23.58
C PRO A 200 1.88 14.29 -24.82
N VAL A 201 0.90 13.41 -24.67
CA VAL A 201 0.30 12.68 -25.80
C VAL A 201 -1.21 12.83 -25.87
N ARG A 202 -1.74 12.69 -27.08
CA ARG A 202 -3.16 12.38 -27.29
C ARG A 202 -3.37 10.88 -27.10
N TRP A 203 -4.23 10.54 -26.14
CA TRP A 203 -4.52 9.17 -25.76
C TRP A 203 -6.03 8.93 -25.68
N LYS A 204 -6.50 7.92 -26.41
CA LYS A 204 -7.90 7.52 -26.43
C LYS A 204 -8.02 6.07 -25.98
N GLN A 205 -8.90 5.80 -25.02
CA GLN A 205 -9.09 4.43 -24.56
C GLN A 205 -9.72 3.56 -25.65
N SER A 206 -9.10 2.40 -25.92
CA SER A 206 -9.70 1.34 -26.75
C SER A 206 -10.95 0.72 -26.09
N GLU A 207 -11.92 0.30 -26.90
CA GLU A 207 -13.21 -0.27 -26.43
C GLU A 207 -13.04 -1.57 -25.65
N HIS A 208 -11.96 -2.33 -25.89
CA HIS A 208 -11.65 -3.58 -25.21
C HIS A 208 -10.37 -3.46 -24.40
N THR A 209 -10.49 -3.30 -23.07
CA THR A 209 -9.32 -3.30 -22.19
C THR A 209 -9.16 -4.64 -21.47
N LYS A 210 -7.99 -5.27 -21.59
CA LYS A 210 -7.63 -6.52 -20.89
C LYS A 210 -7.21 -6.34 -19.41
N VAL A 211 -7.00 -5.09 -18.97
CA VAL A 211 -6.61 -4.71 -17.59
C VAL A 211 -7.75 -4.95 -16.61
N LYS A 212 -7.54 -5.86 -15.66
CA LYS A 212 -8.44 -6.15 -14.54
C LYS A 212 -8.13 -5.20 -13.40
N LEU A 213 -8.87 -4.10 -13.36
CA LEU A 213 -8.63 -2.92 -12.50
C LEU A 213 -8.33 -3.20 -11.01
N THR A 214 -8.76 -4.32 -10.45
CA THR A 214 -8.58 -4.59 -9.02
C THR A 214 -7.37 -5.49 -8.72
N LYS A 215 -7.16 -6.56 -9.48
CA LYS A 215 -5.99 -7.44 -9.33
C LYS A 215 -4.71 -6.69 -9.73
N ASP A 216 -4.76 -5.95 -10.83
CA ASP A 216 -3.60 -5.24 -11.35
C ASP A 216 -3.21 -4.07 -10.42
N VAL A 217 -4.16 -3.36 -9.81
CA VAL A 217 -3.83 -2.27 -8.86
C VAL A 217 -3.09 -2.78 -7.63
N ILE A 218 -3.53 -3.90 -7.06
CA ILE A 218 -2.84 -4.52 -5.91
C ILE A 218 -1.43 -4.94 -6.32
N TYR A 219 -1.34 -5.69 -7.42
CA TYR A 219 -0.07 -6.19 -7.93
C TYR A 219 0.93 -5.03 -8.13
N MET A 220 0.48 -3.98 -8.82
CA MET A 220 1.28 -2.79 -9.07
C MET A 220 1.71 -2.10 -7.77
N PHE A 221 0.84 -2.05 -6.76
CA PHE A 221 1.19 -1.50 -5.45
C PHE A 221 2.22 -2.35 -4.70
N SER A 222 2.07 -3.69 -4.67
CA SER A 222 3.05 -4.56 -4.02
C SER A 222 4.42 -4.43 -4.68
N GLN A 223 4.48 -4.26 -6.00
CA GLN A 223 5.75 -4.04 -6.69
C GLN A 223 6.40 -2.68 -6.35
N ILE A 224 5.61 -1.62 -6.10
CA ILE A 224 6.17 -0.36 -5.55
C ILE A 224 6.81 -0.63 -4.18
N VAL A 225 6.11 -1.35 -3.29
CA VAL A 225 6.63 -1.66 -1.95
C VAL A 225 7.89 -2.52 -2.04
N ARG A 226 7.91 -3.55 -2.89
CA ARG A 226 9.09 -4.37 -3.20
C ARG A 226 10.28 -3.48 -3.57
N MET A 227 10.14 -2.65 -4.61
CA MET A 227 11.22 -1.77 -5.05
C MET A 227 11.63 -0.75 -3.99
N TRP A 228 10.70 -0.28 -3.14
CA TRP A 228 11.02 0.63 -2.05
C TRP A 228 11.83 -0.04 -0.95
N MET A 229 11.48 -1.27 -0.54
CA MET A 229 12.20 -2.06 0.46
C MET A 229 13.60 -2.46 -0.02
N GLU A 230 13.78 -2.67 -1.33
CA GLU A 230 15.07 -3.00 -1.91
C GLU A 230 16.07 -1.84 -1.87
N GLN A 231 15.60 -0.59 -1.75
CA GLN A 231 16.47 0.59 -1.68
C GLN A 231 17.30 0.59 -0.40
N GLU A 232 18.60 0.87 -0.54
CA GLU A 232 19.52 0.99 0.58
C GLU A 232 19.07 2.06 1.59
N LYS A 233 18.54 3.20 1.10
CA LYS A 233 18.01 4.28 1.94
C LYS A 233 16.86 3.82 2.83
N SER A 234 15.93 3.03 2.28
CA SER A 234 14.79 2.50 3.03
C SER A 234 15.23 1.47 4.07
N LYS A 235 16.20 0.60 3.74
CA LYS A 235 16.80 -0.33 4.69
C LYS A 235 17.51 0.40 5.84
N LYS A 236 18.30 1.44 5.52
CA LYS A 236 18.95 2.31 6.52
C LYS A 236 17.92 2.99 7.42
N PHE A 237 16.84 3.52 6.84
CA PHE A 237 15.73 4.10 7.61
C PHE A 237 15.13 3.08 8.58
N LEU A 238 14.81 1.88 8.10
CA LEU A 238 14.24 0.82 8.95
C LEU A 238 15.18 0.45 10.10
N ILE A 239 16.46 0.19 9.80
CA ILE A 239 17.49 -0.11 10.81
C ILE A 239 17.62 1.03 11.83
N SER A 240 17.69 2.28 11.36
CA SER A 240 17.78 3.45 12.24
C SER A 240 16.55 3.61 13.13
N SER A 241 15.35 3.32 12.61
CA SER A 241 14.11 3.38 13.40
C SER A 241 14.11 2.34 14.53
N ILE A 242 14.59 1.13 14.25
CA ILE A 242 14.73 0.05 15.23
C ILE A 242 15.79 0.43 16.28
N ALA A 243 16.94 0.95 15.85
CA ALA A 243 18.01 1.39 16.75
C ALA A 243 17.54 2.51 17.69
N ILE A 244 16.77 3.48 17.19
CA ILE A 244 16.15 4.55 17.98
C ILE A 244 15.16 3.96 18.99
N SER A 245 14.30 3.02 18.58
CA SER A 245 13.37 2.34 19.50
C SER A 245 14.08 1.64 20.65
N VAL A 246 15.14 0.87 20.33
CA VAL A 246 15.95 0.18 21.33
C VAL A 246 16.65 1.18 22.25
N PHE A 247 17.21 2.26 21.69
CA PHE A 247 17.86 3.32 22.47
C PHE A 247 16.88 4.00 23.44
N ILE A 248 15.66 4.33 23.00
CA ILE A 248 14.62 4.90 23.86
C ILE A 248 14.25 3.93 24.99
N LEU A 249 14.04 2.65 24.68
CA LEU A 249 13.71 1.64 25.68
C LEU A 249 14.82 1.47 26.72
N VAL A 250 16.08 1.32 26.28
CA VAL A 250 17.23 1.14 27.18
C VAL A 250 17.43 2.38 28.04
N SER A 251 17.29 3.58 27.47
CA SER A 251 17.36 4.83 28.22
C SER A 251 16.25 4.91 29.26
N LEU A 252 15.02 4.56 28.89
CA LEU A 252 13.89 4.58 29.82
C LEU A 252 14.07 3.56 30.95
N ALA A 253 14.57 2.36 30.65
CA ALA A 253 14.91 1.35 31.65
C ALA A 253 15.98 1.90 32.63
N TYR A 254 17.06 2.51 32.10
CA TYR A 254 18.11 3.09 32.92
C TYR A 254 17.60 4.23 33.83
N PHE A 255 16.88 5.21 33.27
CA PHE A 255 16.40 6.37 34.02
C PHE A 255 15.24 6.07 34.98
N SER A 256 14.46 5.03 34.72
CA SER A 256 13.43 4.56 35.66
C SER A 256 14.00 3.80 36.85
N GLY A 257 15.28 3.40 36.81
CA GLY A 257 15.90 2.53 37.80
C GLY A 257 15.44 1.08 37.71
N PHE A 258 14.98 0.65 36.52
CA PHE A 258 14.47 -0.69 36.27
C PHE A 258 15.53 -1.76 36.50
N GLY A 259 15.17 -2.81 37.25
CA GLY A 259 15.97 -3.99 37.47
C GLY A 259 15.20 -5.29 37.24
N LEU A 260 15.93 -6.41 37.12
CA LEU A 260 15.32 -7.74 36.97
C LEU A 260 14.38 -8.11 38.13
N LYS A 261 14.62 -7.56 39.33
CA LYS A 261 13.78 -7.81 40.51
C LYS A 261 12.35 -7.30 40.32
N ASP A 262 12.16 -6.21 39.58
CA ASP A 262 10.85 -5.63 39.31
C ASP A 262 10.01 -6.55 38.41
N LEU A 263 10.64 -7.23 37.44
CA LEU A 263 9.99 -8.27 36.63
C LEU A 263 9.53 -9.47 37.48
N MET A 264 10.32 -9.85 38.50
CA MET A 264 9.99 -10.97 39.38
C MET A 264 8.80 -10.67 40.31
N MET A 265 8.39 -9.40 40.45
CA MET A 265 7.20 -9.04 41.23
C MET A 265 5.90 -9.42 40.51
N VAL A 266 5.93 -9.62 39.20
CA VAL A 266 4.73 -9.95 38.42
C VAL A 266 4.50 -11.46 38.43
N ASN A 267 3.34 -11.86 38.93
CA ASN A 267 2.93 -13.25 38.97
C ASN A 267 2.73 -13.78 37.53
N PRO A 268 3.42 -14.88 37.12
CA PRO A 268 3.28 -15.46 35.79
C PRO A 268 1.83 -15.84 35.42
N ASN A 269 1.01 -16.22 36.40
CA ASN A 269 -0.41 -16.54 36.16
C ASN A 269 -1.19 -15.31 35.69
N LEU A 270 -0.87 -14.12 36.20
CA LEU A 270 -1.51 -12.87 35.76
C LEU A 270 -1.12 -12.53 34.32
N ILE A 271 0.10 -12.85 33.90
CA ILE A 271 0.54 -12.72 32.50
C ILE A 271 -0.26 -13.65 31.60
N VAL A 272 -0.42 -14.92 31.97
CA VAL A 272 -1.22 -15.89 31.20
C VAL A 272 -2.67 -15.44 31.06
N VAL A 273 -3.30 -15.04 32.17
CA VAL A 273 -4.68 -14.51 32.17
C VAL A 273 -4.79 -13.28 31.25
N SER A 274 -3.82 -12.37 31.32
CA SER A 274 -3.78 -11.17 30.49
C SER A 274 -3.59 -11.50 29.00
N CYS A 275 -2.76 -12.47 28.65
CA CYS A 275 -2.60 -12.97 27.28
C CYS A 275 -3.91 -13.57 26.74
N LEU A 276 -4.62 -14.38 27.53
CA LEU A 276 -5.90 -14.97 27.14
C LEU A 276 -6.97 -13.90 26.96
N LEU A 277 -7.05 -12.96 27.91
CA LEU A 277 -7.98 -11.83 27.84
C LEU A 277 -7.71 -10.99 26.60
N TYR A 278 -6.45 -10.62 26.34
CA TYR A 278 -6.10 -9.83 25.17
C TYR A 278 -6.34 -10.59 23.86
N SER A 279 -6.10 -11.90 23.83
CA SER A 279 -6.40 -12.75 22.65
C SER A 279 -7.88 -12.71 22.30
N SER A 280 -8.76 -12.70 23.30
CA SER A 280 -10.21 -12.60 23.07
C SER A 280 -10.64 -11.27 22.41
N THR A 281 -9.83 -10.20 22.52
CA THR A 281 -10.14 -8.92 21.87
C THR A 281 -10.17 -9.02 20.35
N PHE A 282 -9.42 -9.95 19.74
CA PHE A 282 -9.45 -10.16 18.29
C PHE A 282 -10.82 -10.59 17.78
N LEU A 283 -11.58 -11.34 18.59
CA LEU A 283 -12.97 -11.70 18.27
C LEU A 283 -13.88 -10.47 18.28
N ILE A 284 -13.73 -9.60 19.29
CA ILE A 284 -14.50 -8.35 19.38
C ILE A 284 -14.16 -7.42 18.22
N ARG A 285 -12.87 -7.28 17.90
CA ARG A 285 -12.38 -6.47 16.76
C ARG A 285 -12.91 -7.02 15.44
N GLY A 286 -12.90 -8.34 15.27
CA GLY A 286 -13.46 -9.02 14.09
C GLY A 286 -14.97 -8.83 13.95
N LEU A 287 -15.73 -9.04 15.02
CA LEU A 287 -17.18 -8.80 15.06
C LEU A 287 -17.51 -7.34 14.74
N ARG A 288 -16.73 -6.40 15.29
CA ARG A 288 -16.90 -4.98 15.00
C ARG A 288 -16.66 -4.69 13.52
N PHE A 289 -15.57 -5.20 12.95
CA PHE A 289 -15.25 -4.96 11.55
C PHE A 289 -16.27 -5.60 10.60
N GLU A 290 -16.71 -6.82 10.89
CA GLU A 290 -17.83 -7.47 10.19
C GLU A 290 -19.09 -6.59 10.23
N TYR A 291 -19.46 -6.09 11.42
CA TYR A 291 -20.63 -5.25 11.57
C TYR A 291 -20.52 -3.95 10.75
N ILE A 292 -19.34 -3.33 10.71
CA ILE A 292 -19.10 -2.15 9.87
C ILE A 292 -19.34 -2.47 8.39
N LEU A 293 -18.74 -3.56 7.89
CA LEU A 293 -18.89 -3.99 6.50
C LEU A 293 -20.35 -4.30 6.15
N ASN A 294 -21.07 -4.97 7.05
CA ASN A 294 -22.49 -5.26 6.91
C ASN A 294 -23.31 -3.97 6.75
N LYS A 295 -22.99 -2.89 7.49
CA LYS A 295 -23.70 -1.61 7.38
C LYS A 295 -23.45 -0.85 6.09
N ILE A 296 -22.31 -1.10 5.43
CA ILE A 296 -21.99 -0.52 4.13
C ILE A 296 -22.29 -1.46 2.96
N GLY A 297 -22.95 -2.60 3.22
CA GLY A 297 -23.52 -3.49 2.20
C GLY A 297 -22.70 -4.73 1.84
N PHE A 298 -21.65 -5.06 2.61
CA PHE A 298 -20.81 -6.24 2.36
C PHE A 298 -20.93 -7.25 3.50
N LYS A 299 -21.23 -8.52 3.16
CA LYS A 299 -21.33 -9.60 4.13
C LYS A 299 -20.00 -10.32 4.31
N THR A 300 -19.63 -10.59 5.55
CA THR A 300 -18.45 -11.39 5.94
C THR A 300 -18.76 -12.24 7.15
N SER A 301 -17.91 -13.22 7.46
CA SER A 301 -17.98 -13.90 8.76
C SER A 301 -17.12 -13.18 9.82
N SER A 302 -17.51 -13.35 11.08
CA SER A 302 -16.78 -12.86 12.26
C SER A 302 -15.38 -13.45 12.36
N ILE A 303 -15.24 -14.74 12.05
CA ILE A 303 -13.96 -15.46 12.07
C ILE A 303 -13.02 -14.87 11.04
N PHE A 304 -13.43 -14.80 9.76
CA PHE A 304 -12.62 -14.22 8.71
C PHE A 304 -12.25 -12.76 9.01
N SER A 305 -13.19 -12.01 9.61
CA SER A 305 -12.93 -10.63 9.98
C SER A 305 -11.91 -10.50 11.11
N SER A 306 -11.98 -11.40 12.10
CA SER A 306 -11.00 -11.49 13.20
C SER A 306 -9.61 -11.80 12.66
N GLU A 307 -9.52 -12.74 11.71
CA GLU A 307 -8.26 -13.14 11.07
C GLU A 307 -7.65 -12.02 10.23
N GLY A 308 -8.46 -11.36 9.39
CA GLY A 308 -8.00 -10.22 8.61
C GLY A 308 -7.54 -9.05 9.48
N VAL A 309 -8.21 -8.81 10.61
CA VAL A 309 -7.75 -7.84 11.63
C VAL A 309 -6.45 -8.30 12.28
N ALA A 310 -6.31 -9.57 12.64
CA ALA A 310 -5.12 -10.11 13.28
C ALA A 310 -3.88 -10.02 12.38
N ILE A 311 -4.00 -10.43 11.12
CA ILE A 311 -2.93 -10.32 10.12
C ILE A 311 -2.51 -8.86 9.95
N SER A 312 -3.49 -7.96 9.83
CA SER A 312 -3.27 -6.53 9.71
C SER A 312 -2.51 -5.96 10.91
N GLN A 313 -2.90 -6.31 12.14
CA GLN A 313 -2.22 -5.83 13.33
C GLN A 313 -0.83 -6.43 13.50
N MET A 314 -0.62 -7.69 13.16
CA MET A 314 0.71 -8.32 13.12
C MET A 314 1.67 -7.57 12.20
N VAL A 315 1.22 -7.22 10.98
CA VAL A 315 2.04 -6.44 10.05
C VAL A 315 2.37 -5.05 10.64
N ASN A 316 1.43 -4.42 11.35
CA ASN A 316 1.67 -3.13 12.03
C ASN A 316 2.65 -3.23 13.21
N VAL A 317 2.84 -4.41 13.80
CA VAL A 317 3.86 -4.63 14.85
C VAL A 317 5.26 -4.67 14.22
N VAL A 318 5.41 -5.35 13.08
CA VAL A 318 6.73 -5.58 12.45
C VAL A 318 7.16 -4.46 11.49
N THR A 319 6.22 -3.67 10.97
CA THR A 319 6.51 -2.60 10.00
C THR A 319 6.31 -1.19 10.59
N PRO A 320 7.15 -0.22 10.20
CA PRO A 320 6.84 1.19 10.40
C PRO A 320 5.68 1.62 9.48
N ALA A 321 4.97 2.69 9.83
CA ALA A 321 3.96 3.37 8.99
C ALA A 321 2.59 2.66 8.75
N ARG A 322 2.14 1.76 9.65
CA ARG A 322 0.78 1.15 9.60
C ARG A 322 0.44 0.42 8.29
N ILE A 323 1.43 -0.22 7.66
CA ILE A 323 1.28 -0.94 6.37
C ILE A 323 0.21 -2.05 6.45
N GLY A 324 0.00 -2.61 7.64
CA GLY A 324 -0.99 -3.66 7.90
C GLY A 324 -2.44 -3.25 7.61
N ASP A 325 -2.77 -1.97 7.60
CA ASP A 325 -4.11 -1.51 7.22
C ASP A 325 -4.36 -1.76 5.71
N VAL A 326 -3.31 -1.65 4.87
CA VAL A 326 -3.36 -2.02 3.43
C VAL A 326 -3.43 -3.53 3.25
N VAL A 327 -2.65 -4.28 4.04
CA VAL A 327 -2.69 -5.75 4.04
C VAL A 327 -4.09 -6.26 4.37
N ARG A 328 -4.80 -5.63 5.31
CA ARG A 328 -6.21 -5.98 5.58
C ARG A 328 -7.07 -5.84 4.34
N ALA A 329 -6.96 -4.72 3.63
CA ALA A 329 -7.74 -4.48 2.43
C ALA A 329 -7.44 -5.51 1.34
N TYR A 330 -6.19 -6.00 1.26
CA TYR A 330 -5.82 -7.12 0.40
C TYR A 330 -6.48 -8.44 0.82
N VAL A 331 -6.40 -8.82 2.10
CA VAL A 331 -7.00 -10.05 2.63
C VAL A 331 -8.50 -10.07 2.35
N PHE A 332 -9.22 -8.99 2.64
CA PHE A 332 -10.66 -8.90 2.38
C PHE A 332 -11.00 -8.89 0.89
N LYS A 333 -10.09 -8.42 0.04
CA LYS A 333 -10.27 -8.50 -1.41
C LYS A 333 -10.28 -9.94 -1.93
N LEU A 334 -9.62 -10.88 -1.25
CA LEU A 334 -9.72 -12.31 -1.56
C LEU A 334 -11.15 -12.86 -1.40
N ARG A 335 -12.02 -12.16 -0.65
CA ARG A 335 -13.45 -12.43 -0.50
C ARG A 335 -14.32 -11.43 -1.26
N GLU A 336 -13.80 -10.90 -2.37
CA GLU A 336 -14.48 -9.99 -3.30
C GLU A 336 -14.88 -8.62 -2.74
N ILE A 337 -14.47 -8.28 -1.50
CA ILE A 337 -14.78 -6.98 -0.92
C ILE A 337 -13.90 -5.90 -1.56
N PRO A 338 -14.47 -4.77 -2.03
CA PRO A 338 -13.70 -3.69 -2.61
C PRO A 338 -12.72 -3.08 -1.60
N ILE A 339 -11.47 -2.88 -2.02
CA ILE A 339 -10.42 -2.22 -1.23
C ILE A 339 -10.91 -0.87 -0.68
N SER A 340 -11.56 -0.06 -1.52
CA SER A 340 -12.10 1.25 -1.10
C SER A 340 -13.07 1.13 0.07
N SER A 341 -13.92 0.10 0.07
CA SER A 341 -14.93 -0.12 1.10
C SER A 341 -14.30 -0.71 2.37
N CYS A 342 -13.25 -1.52 2.24
CA CYS A 342 -12.43 -1.93 3.38
C CYS A 342 -11.73 -0.72 4.03
N ILE A 343 -11.18 0.21 3.24
CA ILE A 343 -10.58 1.46 3.73
C ILE A 343 -11.64 2.36 4.40
N SER A 344 -12.84 2.46 3.84
CA SER A 344 -13.98 3.12 4.51
C SER A 344 -14.27 2.47 5.87
N GLY A 345 -14.28 1.14 5.93
CA GLY A 345 -14.48 0.40 7.18
C GLY A 345 -13.39 0.66 8.22
N LEU A 346 -12.12 0.70 7.80
CA LEU A 346 -10.98 1.09 8.63
C LEU A 346 -11.15 2.52 9.17
N ALA A 347 -11.59 3.47 8.34
CA ALA A 347 -11.84 4.84 8.79
C ALA A 347 -12.94 4.89 9.87
N VAL A 348 -14.02 4.12 9.70
CA VAL A 348 -15.09 3.99 10.71
C VAL A 348 -14.52 3.44 12.02
N GLU A 349 -13.72 2.36 11.98
CA GLU A 349 -13.07 1.82 13.19
C GLU A 349 -12.24 2.88 13.91
N ARG A 350 -11.40 3.63 13.19
CA ARG A 350 -10.54 4.66 13.80
C ARG A 350 -11.33 5.78 14.47
N ILE A 351 -12.46 6.16 13.89
CA ILE A 351 -13.35 7.17 14.49
C ILE A 351 -13.90 6.65 15.82
N PHE A 352 -14.42 5.42 15.86
CA PHE A 352 -14.97 4.85 17.09
C PHE A 352 -13.90 4.50 18.13
N ASP A 353 -12.69 4.14 17.70
CA ASP A 353 -11.53 4.00 18.58
C ASP A 353 -11.20 5.34 19.25
N LEU A 354 -11.21 6.44 18.48
CA LEU A 354 -10.96 7.77 19.01
C LEU A 354 -12.06 8.20 20.00
N PHE A 355 -13.33 7.93 19.70
CA PHE A 355 -14.43 8.14 20.64
C PHE A 355 -14.20 7.38 21.96
N ALA A 356 -13.91 6.09 21.89
CA ALA A 356 -13.72 5.26 23.08
C ALA A 356 -12.54 5.75 23.94
N VAL A 357 -11.40 6.05 23.32
CA VAL A 357 -10.21 6.56 24.02
C VAL A 357 -10.48 7.90 24.69
N ILE A 358 -11.15 8.83 24.00
CA ILE A 358 -11.52 10.14 24.55
C ILE A 358 -12.46 9.96 25.74
N SER A 359 -13.50 9.12 25.61
CA SER A 359 -14.46 8.86 26.70
C SER A 359 -13.79 8.27 27.94
N LEU A 360 -12.94 7.25 27.79
CA LEU A 360 -12.22 6.63 28.90
C LEU A 360 -11.23 7.61 29.57
N SER A 361 -10.57 8.45 28.77
CA SER A 361 -9.67 9.51 29.28
C SER A 361 -10.45 10.55 30.09
N LEU A 362 -11.61 11.01 29.59
CA LEU A 362 -12.47 11.97 30.29
C LEU A 362 -12.94 11.41 31.64
N ILE A 363 -13.45 10.18 31.66
CA ILE A 363 -13.90 9.51 32.89
C ILE A 363 -12.76 9.47 33.91
N SER A 364 -11.56 9.05 33.48
CA SER A 364 -10.39 8.96 34.35
C SER A 364 -9.98 10.32 34.91
N ILE A 365 -9.94 11.37 34.07
CA ILE A 365 -9.57 12.72 34.50
C ILE A 365 -10.59 13.30 35.49
N CYS A 366 -11.89 13.09 35.25
CA CYS A 366 -12.94 13.54 36.15
C CYS A 366 -12.83 12.88 37.53
N VAL A 367 -12.53 11.59 37.59
CA VAL A 367 -12.39 10.85 38.85
C VAL A 367 -11.08 11.21 39.57
N LEU A 368 -9.97 11.36 38.84
CA LEU A 368 -8.65 11.61 39.43
C LEU A 368 -8.36 13.09 39.71
N GLY A 369 -9.21 14.02 39.25
CA GLY A 369 -8.99 15.46 39.42
C GLY A 369 -7.83 16.05 38.58
N GLY A 370 -7.37 15.33 37.55
CA GLY A 370 -6.16 15.63 36.77
C GLY A 370 -6.31 16.75 35.75
N LYS A 371 -6.51 18.01 36.20
CA LYS A 371 -6.71 19.20 35.33
C LYS A 371 -5.64 19.38 34.24
N THR A 372 -4.40 18.95 34.52
CA THR A 372 -3.26 19.02 33.59
C THR A 372 -3.52 18.29 32.26
N TYR A 373 -4.31 17.21 32.27
CA TYR A 373 -4.59 16.40 31.09
C TYR A 373 -5.85 16.84 30.31
N LEU A 374 -6.63 17.76 30.87
CA LEU A 374 -7.91 18.19 30.28
C LEU A 374 -7.72 18.86 28.90
N LYS A 375 -6.64 19.65 28.73
CA LYS A 375 -6.32 20.30 27.46
C LYS A 375 -6.08 19.29 26.34
N THR A 376 -5.32 18.23 26.62
CA THR A 376 -5.01 17.16 25.64
C THR A 376 -6.29 16.50 25.14
N VAL A 377 -7.21 16.18 26.05
CA VAL A 377 -8.48 15.55 25.70
C VAL A 377 -9.40 16.51 24.93
N LEU A 378 -9.39 17.80 25.27
CA LEU A 378 -10.13 18.83 24.52
C LEU A 378 -9.61 18.96 23.08
N TYR A 379 -8.28 19.00 22.88
CA TYR A 379 -7.70 19.03 21.54
C TYR A 379 -8.03 17.76 20.73
N ALA A 380 -7.95 16.58 21.34
CA ALA A 380 -8.35 15.33 20.69
C ALA A 380 -9.83 15.35 20.26
N THR A 381 -10.70 15.90 21.11
CA THR A 381 -12.13 16.09 20.82
C THR A 381 -12.34 17.05 19.64
N LEU A 382 -11.62 18.18 19.61
CA LEU A 382 -11.68 19.13 18.51
C LEU A 382 -11.23 18.50 17.18
N ILE A 383 -10.12 17.77 17.18
CA ILE A 383 -9.60 17.05 16.00
C ILE A 383 -10.65 16.04 15.51
N MET A 384 -11.29 15.31 16.40
CA MET A 384 -12.36 14.38 16.05
C MET A 384 -13.52 15.09 15.34
N PHE A 385 -13.98 16.24 15.84
CA PHE A 385 -15.02 17.04 15.18
C PHE A 385 -14.60 17.52 13.79
N LEU A 386 -13.34 17.97 13.63
CA LEU A 386 -12.79 18.36 12.33
C LEU A 386 -12.75 17.20 11.33
N ILE A 387 -12.38 15.99 11.78
CA ILE A 387 -12.41 14.78 10.95
C ILE A 387 -13.84 14.48 10.48
N LEU A 388 -14.82 14.51 11.40
CA LEU A 388 -16.23 14.25 11.08
C LEU A 388 -16.80 15.30 10.12
N ALA A 389 -16.50 16.58 10.34
CA ALA A 389 -16.91 17.67 9.44
C ALA A 389 -16.32 17.50 8.04
N THR A 390 -15.03 17.12 7.96
CA THR A 390 -14.35 16.84 6.68
C THR A 390 -15.00 15.67 5.94
N ILE A 391 -15.30 14.56 6.63
CA ILE A 391 -16.00 13.41 6.03
C ILE A 391 -17.37 13.85 5.50
N PHE A 392 -18.11 14.65 6.25
CA PHE A 392 -19.41 15.15 5.80
C PHE A 392 -19.29 16.01 4.53
N MET A 393 -18.31 16.91 4.47
CA MET A 393 -18.04 17.72 3.27
C MET A 393 -17.66 16.85 2.07
N LEU A 394 -16.71 15.93 2.25
CA LEU A 394 -16.22 15.04 1.19
C LEU A 394 -17.30 14.09 0.68
N SER A 395 -18.27 13.68 1.54
CA SER A 395 -19.37 12.79 1.14
C SER A 395 -20.26 13.34 0.01
N ARG A 396 -20.19 14.64 -0.29
CA ARG A 396 -20.93 15.28 -1.38
C ARG A 396 -20.25 15.12 -2.75
N MET A 397 -19.00 14.67 -2.80
CA MET A 397 -18.27 14.49 -4.04
C MET A 397 -18.79 13.30 -4.84
N LYS A 398 -18.82 13.39 -6.18
CA LYS A 398 -19.27 12.30 -7.08
C LYS A 398 -18.15 11.30 -7.46
N ASN A 399 -17.00 11.37 -6.78
CA ASN A 399 -15.82 10.55 -7.06
C ASN A 399 -15.63 9.44 -6.00
N ILE A 400 -14.51 8.69 -6.06
CA ILE A 400 -14.24 7.61 -5.09
C ILE A 400 -14.13 8.12 -3.64
N ILE A 401 -13.58 9.32 -3.45
CA ILE A 401 -13.43 9.95 -2.13
C ILE A 401 -14.81 10.23 -1.54
N GLY A 402 -15.74 10.74 -2.34
CA GLY A 402 -17.11 10.95 -1.92
C GLY A 402 -17.87 9.66 -1.68
N LYS A 403 -17.67 8.62 -2.50
CA LYS A 403 -18.21 7.28 -2.23
C LYS A 403 -17.73 6.76 -0.87
N MET A 404 -16.42 6.77 -0.61
CA MET A 404 -15.86 6.29 0.65
C MET A 404 -16.37 7.09 1.84
N SER A 405 -16.39 8.42 1.73
CA SER A 405 -16.92 9.31 2.77
C SER A 405 -18.42 9.07 3.03
N SER A 406 -19.19 8.73 2.00
CA SER A 406 -20.61 8.35 2.10
C SER A 406 -20.80 6.99 2.78
N GLU A 407 -19.95 6.01 2.49
CA GLU A 407 -19.93 4.72 3.19
C GLU A 407 -19.63 4.92 4.69
N VAL A 408 -18.62 5.73 5.03
CA VAL A 408 -18.30 6.09 6.42
C VAL A 408 -19.51 6.74 7.11
N LYS A 409 -20.14 7.74 6.47
CA LYS A 409 -21.35 8.39 6.97
C LYS A 409 -22.50 7.40 7.18
N THR A 410 -22.68 6.44 6.27
CA THR A 410 -23.72 5.41 6.37
C THR A 410 -23.50 4.51 7.58
N ALA A 411 -22.26 4.05 7.78
CA ALA A 411 -21.89 3.24 8.94
C ALA A 411 -22.06 4.01 10.26
N LEU A 412 -21.65 5.28 10.30
CA LEU A 412 -21.87 6.15 11.46
C LEU A 412 -23.36 6.27 11.78
N ASN A 413 -24.21 6.58 10.81
CA ASN A 413 -25.65 6.80 11.06
C ASN A 413 -26.42 5.53 11.43
N ARG A 414 -26.11 4.39 10.80
CA ARG A 414 -26.87 3.13 10.98
C ARG A 414 -26.28 2.20 12.03
N GLY A 415 -25.04 2.44 12.43
CA GLY A 415 -24.26 1.56 13.29
C GLY A 415 -23.91 2.12 14.65
N PHE A 416 -24.12 3.43 14.90
CA PHE A 416 -23.54 4.15 16.03
C PHE A 416 -23.65 3.41 17.38
N PRO A 417 -24.83 3.00 17.87
CA PRO A 417 -24.95 2.45 19.23
C PRO A 417 -24.17 1.15 19.43
N VAL A 418 -24.16 0.28 18.42
CA VAL A 418 -23.44 -0.99 18.47
C VAL A 418 -21.92 -0.75 18.32
N LEU A 419 -21.53 0.16 17.42
CA LEU A 419 -20.12 0.44 17.16
C LEU A 419 -19.43 1.12 18.34
N ILE A 420 -20.11 2.06 19.01
CA ILE A 420 -19.55 2.68 20.22
C ILE A 420 -19.44 1.66 21.35
N LEU A 421 -20.44 0.79 21.54
CA LEU A 421 -20.42 -0.26 22.56
C LEU A 421 -19.28 -1.26 22.33
N LEU A 422 -19.16 -1.81 21.11
CA LEU A 422 -18.08 -2.76 20.77
C LEU A 422 -16.70 -2.12 20.90
N SER A 423 -16.58 -0.82 20.57
CA SER A 423 -15.32 -0.10 20.72
C SER A 423 -14.99 0.11 22.20
N LEU A 424 -15.91 0.64 23.01
CA LEU A 424 -15.73 0.79 24.45
C LEU A 424 -15.38 -0.54 25.12
N LEU A 425 -16.05 -1.64 24.73
CA LEU A 425 -15.76 -2.97 25.24
C LEU A 425 -14.33 -3.41 24.89
N ASN A 426 -13.92 -3.28 23.62
CA ASN A 426 -12.56 -3.61 23.18
C ASN A 426 -11.52 -2.79 23.95
N TRP A 427 -11.74 -1.49 24.10
CA TRP A 427 -10.82 -0.60 24.83
C TRP A 427 -10.80 -0.89 26.33
N MET A 428 -11.95 -1.23 26.93
CA MET A 428 -12.01 -1.63 28.34
C MET A 428 -11.26 -2.95 28.57
N MET A 429 -11.33 -3.90 27.64
CA MET A 429 -10.54 -5.14 27.72
C MET A 429 -9.03 -4.86 27.68
N ASP A 430 -8.59 -3.94 26.84
CA ASP A 430 -7.20 -3.47 26.81
C ASP A 430 -6.77 -2.81 28.14
N VAL A 431 -7.67 -2.07 28.79
CA VAL A 431 -7.45 -1.47 30.13
C VAL A 431 -7.41 -2.55 31.20
N VAL A 432 -8.35 -3.49 31.20
CA VAL A 432 -8.40 -4.58 32.18
C VAL A 432 -7.18 -5.49 32.06
N THR A 433 -6.70 -5.76 30.83
CA THR A 433 -5.44 -6.48 30.58
C THR A 433 -4.28 -5.80 31.31
N CYS A 434 -4.13 -4.48 31.14
CA CYS A 434 -3.11 -3.71 31.84
C CYS A 434 -3.36 -3.64 33.36
N TYR A 435 -4.62 -3.62 33.80
CA TYR A 435 -4.96 -3.54 35.22
C TYR A 435 -4.58 -4.82 35.96
N ILE A 436 -4.85 -5.99 35.37
CA ILE A 436 -4.51 -7.31 35.93
C ILE A 436 -3.01 -7.42 36.21
N ILE A 437 -2.16 -7.01 35.26
CA ILE A 437 -0.70 -7.03 35.49
C ILE A 437 -0.24 -5.98 36.49
N SER A 438 -1.03 -4.92 36.72
CA SER A 438 -0.70 -3.83 37.64
C SER A 438 -1.10 -4.11 39.09
N LEU A 439 -1.87 -5.18 39.35
CA LEU A 439 -2.34 -5.56 40.68
C LEU A 439 -1.22 -5.68 41.73
N PRO A 440 -0.05 -6.29 41.45
CA PRO A 440 1.04 -6.38 42.43
C PRO A 440 1.59 -5.01 42.87
N PHE A 441 1.33 -3.96 42.08
CA PHE A 441 1.81 -2.60 42.31
C PHE A 441 0.74 -1.68 42.90
N ASN A 442 -0.45 -2.20 43.23
CA ASN A 442 -1.57 -1.46 43.85
C ASN A 442 -1.98 -0.18 43.10
N VAL A 443 -1.99 -0.24 41.77
CA VAL A 443 -2.31 0.92 40.92
C VAL A 443 -3.82 1.12 40.86
N ASN A 444 -4.27 2.38 40.94
CA ASN A 444 -5.68 2.72 40.75
C ASN A 444 -6.12 2.43 39.30
N MET A 445 -7.26 1.76 39.12
CA MET A 445 -7.83 1.41 37.81
C MET A 445 -8.00 2.62 36.86
N PHE A 446 -8.37 3.79 37.38
CA PHE A 446 -8.52 5.00 36.57
C PHE A 446 -7.17 5.57 36.11
N VAL A 447 -6.10 5.36 36.86
CA VAL A 447 -4.73 5.71 36.43
C VAL A 447 -4.29 4.78 35.30
N VAL A 448 -4.58 3.48 35.42
CA VAL A 448 -4.35 2.50 34.33
C VAL A 448 -5.15 2.85 33.09
N MET A 449 -6.44 3.17 33.24
CA MET A 449 -7.31 3.57 32.15
C MET A 449 -6.74 4.78 31.40
N LEU A 450 -6.33 5.83 32.11
CA LEU A 450 -5.72 7.01 31.52
C LEU A 450 -4.38 6.69 30.82
N GLY A 451 -3.52 5.90 31.46
CA GLY A 451 -2.22 5.50 30.92
C GLY A 451 -2.36 4.71 29.60
N VAL A 452 -3.25 3.72 29.57
CA VAL A 452 -3.55 2.93 28.36
C VAL A 452 -4.15 3.81 27.26
N SER A 453 -5.04 4.75 27.60
CA SER A 453 -5.59 5.69 26.61
C SER A 453 -4.51 6.59 26.01
N ILE A 454 -3.67 7.24 26.82
CA ILE A 454 -2.60 8.14 26.34
C ILE A 454 -1.57 7.37 25.51
N ALA A 455 -1.10 6.22 25.99
CA ALA A 455 -0.10 5.42 25.28
C ALA A 455 -0.58 4.95 23.91
N ASN A 456 -1.86 4.64 23.78
CA ASN A 456 -2.45 4.27 22.50
C ASN A 456 -2.65 5.46 21.54
N ILE A 457 -2.89 6.68 22.05
CA ILE A 457 -2.85 7.90 21.21
C ILE A 457 -1.44 8.07 20.64
N VAL A 458 -0.41 7.86 21.45
CA VAL A 458 0.99 7.93 20.98
C VAL A 458 1.27 6.85 19.93
N LYS A 459 0.79 5.62 20.13
CA LYS A 459 0.84 4.53 19.12
C LYS A 459 0.04 4.84 17.85
N ALA A 460 -0.81 5.87 17.85
CA ALA A 460 -1.46 6.36 16.65
C ALA A 460 -0.51 7.04 15.67
N PHE A 461 0.61 7.56 16.17
CA PHE A 461 1.69 8.13 15.37
C PHE A 461 2.80 7.06 15.24
N PRO A 462 2.93 6.40 14.08
CA PRO A 462 3.84 5.27 13.90
C PRO A 462 5.30 5.73 13.74
N ILE A 463 5.83 6.37 14.78
CA ILE A 463 7.22 6.88 14.85
C ILE A 463 8.20 5.71 14.93
N THR A 464 7.83 4.66 15.67
CA THR A 464 8.63 3.47 15.91
C THR A 464 7.86 2.19 15.53
N PRO A 465 8.55 1.12 15.06
CA PRO A 465 7.91 -0.17 14.82
C PRO A 465 7.17 -0.67 16.06
N GLY A 466 5.90 -1.06 15.90
CA GLY A 466 5.04 -1.48 17.00
C GLY A 466 4.74 -0.42 18.08
N GLY A 467 5.22 0.82 17.94
CA GLY A 467 5.18 1.83 19.01
C GLY A 467 6.21 1.58 20.12
N ILE A 468 7.21 0.72 19.87
CA ILE A 468 8.22 0.36 20.87
C ILE A 468 9.02 1.61 21.28
N GLY A 469 9.18 1.81 22.58
CA GLY A 469 9.79 2.98 23.21
C GLY A 469 8.79 4.09 23.47
N THR A 470 8.01 4.50 22.46
CA THR A 470 7.07 5.63 22.60
C THR A 470 5.86 5.28 23.45
N TYR A 471 5.37 4.03 23.35
CA TYR A 471 4.30 3.51 24.20
C TYR A 471 4.70 3.50 25.67
N GLU A 472 5.89 2.96 25.97
CA GLU A 472 6.42 2.82 27.32
C GLU A 472 6.68 4.20 27.94
N VAL A 473 7.23 5.15 27.18
CA VAL A 473 7.43 6.54 27.64
C VAL A 473 6.09 7.16 28.06
N ALA A 474 5.07 7.05 27.21
CA ALA A 474 3.76 7.66 27.45
C ALA A 474 3.06 7.06 28.68
N MET A 475 3.08 5.73 28.82
CA MET A 475 2.46 5.04 29.95
C MET A 475 3.23 5.29 31.25
N THR A 476 4.57 5.16 31.23
CA THR A 476 5.42 5.41 32.40
C THR A 476 5.25 6.84 32.90
N GLY A 477 5.28 7.82 32.00
CA GLY A 477 5.09 9.23 32.35
C GLY A 477 3.72 9.50 32.98
N THR A 478 2.66 8.84 32.49
CA THR A 478 1.33 8.95 33.08
C THR A 478 1.31 8.41 34.50
N PHE A 479 1.85 7.22 34.75
CA PHE A 479 1.89 6.60 36.07
C PHE A 479 2.70 7.41 37.08
N VAL A 480 3.88 7.89 36.68
CA VAL A 480 4.72 8.76 37.51
C VAL A 480 4.00 10.06 37.87
N ALA A 481 3.24 10.66 36.94
CA ALA A 481 2.46 11.87 37.21
C ALA A 481 1.34 11.67 38.24
N PHE A 482 0.91 10.43 38.47
CA PHE A 482 -0.03 10.05 39.53
C PHE A 482 0.65 9.42 40.75
N GLY A 483 1.97 9.60 40.89
CA GLY A 483 2.71 9.28 42.11
C GLY A 483 3.28 7.86 42.18
N LEU A 484 3.22 7.08 41.10
CA LEU A 484 3.84 5.75 41.08
C LEU A 484 5.36 5.86 40.96
N ASN A 485 6.07 4.91 41.58
CA ASN A 485 7.52 4.80 41.42
C ASN A 485 7.87 4.60 39.93
N PRO A 486 8.92 5.28 39.40
CA PRO A 486 9.32 5.16 38.00
C PRO A 486 9.64 3.72 37.55
N SER A 487 10.30 2.92 38.39
CA SER A 487 10.66 1.52 38.04
C SER A 487 9.41 0.65 37.90
N ASN A 488 8.49 0.72 38.86
CA ASN A 488 7.21 0.02 38.80
C ASN A 488 6.38 0.47 37.59
N SER A 489 6.38 1.77 37.33
CA SER A 489 5.66 2.38 36.20
C SER A 489 6.14 1.83 34.86
N PHE A 490 7.47 1.79 34.67
CA PHE A 490 8.08 1.24 33.46
C PHE A 490 7.85 -0.27 33.35
N THR A 491 7.94 -1.00 34.47
CA THR A 491 7.71 -2.45 34.50
C THR A 491 6.31 -2.83 34.02
N ILE A 492 5.27 -2.13 34.51
CA ILE A 492 3.89 -2.34 34.05
C ILE A 492 3.77 -2.03 32.56
N ALA A 493 4.32 -0.89 32.11
CA ALA A 493 4.26 -0.48 30.71
C ALA A 493 4.95 -1.46 29.75
N LEU A 494 6.12 -1.95 30.14
CA LEU A 494 6.89 -2.93 29.38
C LEU A 494 6.14 -4.26 29.25
N ILE A 495 5.59 -4.78 30.34
CA ILE A 495 4.87 -6.07 30.35
C ILE A 495 3.56 -5.96 29.57
N ASP A 496 2.78 -4.90 29.76
CA ASP A 496 1.54 -4.67 29.01
C ASP A 496 1.82 -4.64 27.50
N HIS A 497 2.84 -3.88 27.08
CA HIS A 497 3.16 -3.77 25.67
C HIS A 497 3.72 -5.08 25.08
N ALA A 498 4.56 -5.79 25.85
CA ALA A 498 5.07 -7.10 25.46
C ALA A 498 3.96 -8.13 25.27
N ILE A 499 2.99 -8.19 26.20
CA ILE A 499 1.80 -9.05 26.07
C ILE A 499 1.05 -8.72 24.79
N LYS A 500 0.71 -7.44 24.59
CA LYS A 500 -0.07 -6.99 23.44
C LYS A 500 0.62 -7.35 22.12
N ASN A 501 1.91 -7.00 21.98
CA ASN A 501 2.65 -7.27 20.75
C ASN A 501 2.87 -8.78 20.52
N THR A 502 3.19 -9.56 21.57
CA THR A 502 3.42 -11.01 21.44
C THR A 502 2.14 -11.73 21.01
N VAL A 503 1.02 -11.45 21.69
CA VAL A 503 -0.28 -12.03 21.33
C VAL A 503 -0.68 -11.61 19.91
N THR A 504 -0.51 -10.34 19.54
CA THR A 504 -0.77 -9.88 18.17
C THR A 504 0.04 -10.64 17.13
N LEU A 505 1.33 -10.90 17.39
CA LEU A 505 2.19 -11.67 16.49
C LEU A 505 1.72 -13.13 16.37
N VAL A 506 1.42 -13.79 17.49
CA VAL A 506 0.98 -15.18 17.52
C VAL A 506 -0.37 -15.35 16.83
N VAL A 507 -1.38 -14.56 17.19
CA VAL A 507 -2.73 -14.67 16.61
C VAL A 507 -2.69 -14.35 15.11
N GLY A 508 -1.96 -13.30 14.70
CA GLY A 508 -1.81 -12.96 13.28
C GLY A 508 -1.10 -14.06 12.47
N TYR A 509 -0.08 -14.70 13.03
CA TYR A 509 0.61 -15.81 12.36
C TYR A 509 -0.30 -17.03 12.22
N LEU A 510 -1.06 -17.39 13.26
CA LEU A 510 -2.05 -18.46 13.19
C LEU A 510 -3.14 -18.16 12.14
N SER A 511 -3.59 -16.91 12.05
CA SER A 511 -4.54 -16.47 11.02
C SER A 511 -3.97 -16.57 9.60
N LEU A 512 -2.68 -16.26 9.38
CA LEU A 512 -2.04 -16.47 8.08
C LEU A 512 -2.02 -17.95 7.68
N ALA A 513 -1.64 -18.80 8.62
CA ALA A 513 -1.58 -20.24 8.42
C ALA A 513 -2.96 -20.81 8.07
N HIS A 514 -4.01 -20.40 8.80
CA HIS A 514 -5.37 -20.88 8.54
C HIS A 514 -5.94 -20.37 7.20
N LEU A 515 -5.66 -19.12 6.83
CA LEU A 515 -6.10 -18.57 5.54
C LEU A 515 -5.26 -19.02 4.34
N ASN A 516 -4.18 -19.79 4.58
CA ASN A 516 -3.22 -20.24 3.56
C ASN A 516 -2.66 -19.06 2.72
N VAL A 517 -2.45 -17.91 3.37
CA VAL A 517 -1.86 -16.72 2.76
C VAL A 517 -0.37 -16.69 3.12
N ARG A 518 0.52 -16.80 2.13
CA ARG A 518 1.96 -16.75 2.42
C ARG A 518 2.37 -15.30 2.69
N MET A 519 3.29 -15.08 3.61
CA MET A 519 3.86 -13.74 3.85
C MET A 519 4.42 -13.10 2.57
N ARG A 520 4.99 -13.91 1.66
CA ARG A 520 5.47 -13.47 0.35
C ARG A 520 4.37 -13.00 -0.60
N ASP A 521 3.13 -13.40 -0.37
CA ASP A 521 1.98 -12.94 -1.16
C ASP A 521 1.47 -11.58 -0.63
N LEU A 522 1.95 -11.15 0.55
CA LEU A 522 1.61 -9.88 1.22
C LEU A 522 2.71 -8.80 1.12
N THR A 523 3.92 -9.19 0.72
CA THR A 523 5.11 -8.33 0.55
C THR A 523 5.54 -8.31 -0.90
#